data_AF-A0A2W0B0X0-F1
#
_entry.id   AF-A0A2W0B0X0-F1
#
_cell.length_a   1.000
_cell.length_b   1.000
_cell.length_c   1.000
_cell.angle_alpha   90.00
_cell.angle_beta   90.00
_cell.angle_gamma   90.00
#
_symmetry.space_group_name_H-M   'P 1'
#
loop_
_entity.id
_entity.type
_entity.pdbx_description
1 polymer ?
#
loop_
_entity_poly.entity_id
_entity_poly.type
_entity_poly.pdbx_seq_one_letter_code
_entity_poly.pdbx_strand_id
1 'polypeptide(L)'
;MKSPSCDRHKNLRMVPFFVENPARPTRGHACPVPSCGRFHDAEGYFDMVGGRPVRAQKSAKERAPSVREEILKAIRAMAGV
;
A
#
# COMPACT_ATOMS: atom_id res chain seq x y z
N MET A 1 -21.21 1.01 -4.96
CA MET A 1 -20.06 0.84 -4.04
C MET A 1 -20.22 1.84 -2.90
N LYS A 2 -20.14 1.41 -1.63
CA LYS A 2 -20.14 2.35 -0.50
C LYS A 2 -18.78 3.04 -0.43
N SER A 3 -18.75 4.36 -0.30
CA SER A 3 -17.49 5.09 -0.12
C SER A 3 -16.78 4.60 1.15
N PRO A 4 -15.48 4.28 1.10
CA PRO A 4 -14.73 3.89 2.27
C PRO A 4 -14.62 5.05 3.26
N SER A 5 -14.44 4.74 4.55
CA SER A 5 -14.00 5.74 5.54
C SER A 5 -12.51 5.98 5.38
N CYS A 6 -12.01 7.13 5.84
CA CYS A 6 -10.57 7.35 5.93
C CYS A 6 -10.03 6.66 7.20
N ASP A 7 -8.88 5.98 7.12
CA ASP A 7 -8.24 5.35 8.27
C ASP A 7 -7.73 6.36 9.32
N ARG A 8 -7.36 7.57 8.88
CA ARG A 8 -7.00 8.71 9.73
C ARG A 8 -8.22 9.46 10.28
N HIS A 9 -9.32 9.50 9.53
CA HIS A 9 -10.54 10.24 9.87
C HIS A 9 -11.77 9.33 9.76
N LYS A 10 -11.91 8.39 10.73
CA LYS A 10 -12.90 7.31 10.69
C LYS A 10 -14.36 7.78 10.65
N ASN A 11 -14.61 8.99 11.14
CA ASN A 11 -15.95 9.61 11.16
C ASN A 11 -16.36 10.22 9.81
N LEU A 12 -15.44 10.26 8.83
CA LEU A 12 -15.68 10.86 7.52
C LEU A 12 -15.64 9.80 6.42
N ARG A 13 -16.54 9.96 5.45
CA ARG A 13 -16.51 9.19 4.21
C ARG A 13 -15.60 9.87 3.20
N MET A 14 -14.81 9.06 2.50
CA MET A 14 -13.97 9.53 1.42
C MET A 14 -14.84 9.87 0.19
N VAL A 15 -14.40 10.85 -0.60
CA VAL A 15 -15.09 11.32 -1.80
C VAL A 15 -14.48 10.69 -3.04
N PRO A 16 -15.25 10.31 -4.07
CA PRO A 16 -14.70 9.77 -5.31
C PRO A 16 -13.71 10.75 -5.94
N PHE A 17 -12.61 10.23 -6.49
CA PHE A 17 -11.69 11.00 -7.30
C PHE A 17 -11.31 10.24 -8.56
N PHE A 18 -10.93 10.99 -9.59
CA PHE A 18 -10.35 10.46 -10.81
C PHE A 18 -9.15 11.31 -11.20
N VAL A 19 -8.00 10.68 -11.39
CA VAL A 19 -6.82 11.32 -11.95
C VAL A 19 -6.50 10.67 -13.28
N GLU A 20 -6.54 11.47 -14.34
CA GLU A 20 -6.03 11.12 -15.65
C GLU A 20 -4.51 11.28 -15.63
N ASN A 21 -3.80 10.20 -15.28
CA ASN A 21 -2.36 10.13 -15.48
C ASN A 21 -2.10 9.42 -16.82
N PRO A 22 -1.29 9.98 -17.73
CA PRO A 22 -0.98 9.37 -19.04
C PRO A 22 -0.45 7.93 -18.93
N ALA A 23 0.22 7.59 -17.84
CA ALA A 23 0.76 6.25 -17.62
C ALA A 23 -0.26 5.26 -17.04
N ARG A 24 -1.16 5.73 -16.16
CA ARG A 24 -2.16 4.88 -15.50
C ARG A 24 -3.32 5.71 -14.93
N PRO A 25 -4.48 5.77 -15.60
CA PRO A 25 -5.65 6.45 -15.05
C PRO A 25 -6.02 5.80 -13.71
N THR A 26 -6.12 6.62 -12.66
CA THR A 26 -6.36 6.15 -11.29
C THR A 26 -7.75 6.59 -10.84
N ARG A 27 -8.60 5.62 -10.50
CA ARG A 27 -9.93 5.83 -9.91
C ARG A 27 -9.90 5.37 -8.46
N GLY A 28 -10.41 6.20 -7.56
CA GLY A 28 -10.48 5.85 -6.15
C GLY A 28 -11.31 6.83 -5.33
N HIS A 29 -10.98 6.94 -4.05
CA HIS A 29 -11.58 7.88 -3.11
C HIS A 29 -10.50 8.66 -2.36
N ALA A 30 -10.76 9.93 -2.08
CA ALA A 30 -9.86 10.85 -1.40
C ALA A 30 -10.48 11.30 -0.06
N CYS A 31 -9.65 11.51 0.96
CA CYS A 31 -10.13 12.10 2.20
C CYS A 31 -10.45 13.59 1.97
N PRO A 32 -11.66 14.07 2.33
CA PRO A 32 -12.05 15.47 2.11
C PRO A 32 -11.38 16.44 3.08
N VAL A 33 -10.67 15.96 4.10
CA VAL A 33 -9.98 16.80 5.08
C VAL A 33 -8.76 17.44 4.41
N PRO A 34 -8.66 18.78 4.38
CA PRO A 34 -7.49 19.48 3.87
C PRO A 34 -6.22 18.96 4.55
N SER A 35 -5.14 18.84 3.78
CA SER A 35 -3.83 18.33 4.26
C SER A 35 -3.81 16.87 4.72
N CYS A 36 -4.92 16.13 4.72
CA CYS A 36 -4.89 14.71 5.06
C CYS A 36 -4.10 13.89 4.04
N GLY A 37 -4.27 14.21 2.74
CA GLY A 37 -3.51 13.60 1.64
C GLY A 37 -3.71 12.09 1.47
N ARG A 38 -4.73 11.51 2.12
CA ARG A 38 -5.02 10.07 2.13
C ARG A 38 -5.99 9.69 1.02
N PHE A 39 -5.63 8.69 0.23
CA PHE A 39 -6.40 8.15 -0.88
C PHE A 39 -6.63 6.65 -0.70
N HIS A 40 -7.67 6.12 -1.35
CA HIS A 40 -8.03 4.71 -1.32
C HIS A 40 -8.53 4.26 -2.70
N ASP A 41 -7.93 3.22 -3.26
CA ASP A 41 -8.37 2.61 -4.52
C ASP A 41 -8.55 1.09 -4.37
N ALA A 42 -8.60 0.36 -5.49
CA ALA A 42 -8.75 -1.10 -5.48
C ALA A 42 -7.58 -1.84 -4.81
N GLU A 43 -6.38 -1.25 -4.77
CA GLU A 43 -5.19 -1.83 -4.15
C GLU A 43 -5.08 -1.45 -2.65
N GLY A 44 -5.87 -0.45 -2.21
CA GLY A 44 -6.03 -0.02 -0.82
C GLY A 44 -5.63 1.43 -0.59
N TYR A 45 -5.21 1.75 0.65
CA TYR A 45 -4.81 3.11 1.02
C TYR A 45 -3.44 3.49 0.46
N PHE A 46 -3.31 4.76 0.07
CA PHE A 46 -2.05 5.36 -0.36
C PHE A 46 -2.05 6.87 -0.09
N ASP A 47 -0.85 7.46 -0.09
CA ASP A 47 -0.68 8.91 0.02
C ASP A 47 -0.14 9.46 -1.30
N MET A 48 -0.36 10.74 -1.59
CA MET A 48 0.31 11.41 -2.71
C MET A 48 1.45 12.28 -2.19
N VAL A 49 2.69 11.92 -2.55
CA VAL A 49 3.88 12.69 -2.19
C VAL A 49 4.55 13.16 -3.47
N GLY A 50 4.68 14.49 -3.65
CA GLY A 50 5.27 15.07 -4.86
C GLY A 50 4.53 14.68 -6.16
N GLY A 51 3.21 14.54 -6.10
CA GLY A 51 2.37 14.14 -7.24
C GLY A 51 2.44 12.65 -7.60
N ARG A 52 3.16 11.83 -6.81
CA ARG A 52 3.26 10.38 -7.04
C ARG A 52 2.53 9.61 -5.94
N PRO A 53 1.79 8.54 -6.29
CA PRO A 53 1.18 7.67 -5.30
C PRO A 53 2.27 6.89 -4.56
N VAL A 54 2.34 7.09 -3.25
CA VAL A 54 3.19 6.33 -2.33
C VAL A 54 2.28 5.41 -1.54
N ARG A 55 2.32 4.12 -1.87
CA ARG A 55 1.77 3.09 -1.01
C ARG A 55 2.81 2.84 0.07
N ALA A 56 2.41 2.94 1.34
CA ALA A 56 3.14 2.21 2.36
C ALA A 56 3.13 0.76 1.87
N GLN A 57 4.29 0.23 1.50
CA GLN A 57 4.40 -1.18 1.17
C GLN A 57 3.74 -1.88 2.36
N LYS A 58 2.58 -2.51 2.14
CA LYS A 58 2.14 -3.55 3.05
C LYS A 58 3.38 -4.42 3.12
N SER A 59 4.03 -4.44 4.28
CA SER A 59 5.09 -5.40 4.54
C SER A 59 4.52 -6.70 4.04
N ALA A 60 5.06 -7.18 2.92
CA ALA A 60 4.71 -8.47 2.41
C ALA A 60 5.13 -9.37 3.57
N LYS A 61 4.17 -9.74 4.39
CA LYS A 61 4.29 -10.82 5.37
C LYS A 61 4.24 -12.14 4.60
N GLU A 62 4.89 -12.16 3.44
CA GLU A 62 5.45 -13.30 2.77
C GLU A 62 6.94 -13.04 2.87
N ARG A 63 7.52 -13.48 3.99
CA ARG A 63 8.97 -13.65 4.08
C ARG A 63 9.32 -14.67 3.00
N ALA A 64 9.62 -14.19 1.79
CA ALA A 64 10.59 -14.89 0.96
C ALA A 64 11.81 -15.09 1.88
N PRO A 65 12.31 -16.33 2.03
CA PRO A 65 13.44 -16.56 2.90
C PRO A 65 14.54 -15.60 2.44
N SER A 66 15.01 -14.79 3.38
CA SER A 66 16.14 -13.91 3.08
C SER A 66 17.27 -14.78 2.52
N VAL A 67 18.10 -14.27 1.62
CA VAL A 67 19.29 -14.98 1.12
C VAL A 67 20.09 -15.60 2.28
N ARG A 68 20.10 -14.92 3.44
CA ARG A 68 20.64 -15.41 4.70
C ARG A 68 20.00 -16.71 5.21
N GLU A 69 18.67 -16.83 5.18
CA GLU A 69 17.94 -18.03 5.58
C GLU A 69 18.19 -19.21 4.63
N GLU A 70 18.29 -18.95 3.32
CA GLU A 70 18.66 -20.00 2.34
C GLU A 70 20.08 -20.49 2.54
N ILE A 71 21.05 -19.58 2.75
CA ILE A 71 22.43 -19.94 3.06
C ILE A 71 22.51 -20.75 4.36
N LEU A 72 21.81 -20.33 5.41
CA LEU A 72 21.78 -21.07 6.69
C LEU A 72 21.15 -22.44 6.54
N LYS A 73 20.10 -22.58 5.72
CA LYS A 73 19.47 -23.87 5.42
C LYS A 73 20.44 -24.80 4.68
N ALA A 74 21.19 -24.28 3.71
CA ALA A 74 22.19 -25.05 2.97
C ALA A 74 23.33 -25.53 3.90
N ILE A 75 23.83 -24.66 4.79
CA ILE A 75 24.87 -25.02 5.77
C ILE A 75 24.38 -26.13 6.70
N ARG A 76 23.15 -26.04 7.23
CA ARG A 76 22.58 -27.08 8.10
C ARG A 76 22.38 -28.41 7.39
N ALA A 77 21.91 -28.38 6.14
CA ALA A 77 21.76 -29.59 5.33
C ALA A 77 23.10 -30.30 5.09
N MET A 78 24.20 -29.55 4.95
CA MET A 78 25.54 -30.12 4.84
C MET A 78 26.09 -30.63 6.19
N ALA A 79 25.67 -30.06 7.31
CA ALA A 79 26.14 -30.42 8.65
C ALA A 79 25.45 -31.64 9.27
N GLY A 80 24.42 -32.22 8.62
CA GLY A 80 23.82 -33.49 9.03
C GLY A 80 23.09 -33.49 10.38
N VAL A 81 22.48 -32.38 10.78
CA VAL A 81 21.57 -32.29 11.94
C VAL A 81 20.12 -32.30 11.51
#